data_AF-A0A3P7LB48-F1
#
_entry.id   AF-A0A3P7LB48-F1
#
_cell.length_a   1.000
_cell.length_b   1.000
_cell.length_c   1.000
_cell.angle_alpha   90.00
_cell.angle_beta   90.00
_cell.angle_gamma   90.00
#
_symmetry.space_group_name_H-M   'P 1'
#
loop_
_entity.id
_entity.type
_entity.pdbx_description
1 polymer ?
#
loop_
_entity_poly.entity_id
_entity_poly.type
_entity_poly.pdbx_seq_one_letter_code
_entity_poly.pdbx_strand_id
1 'polypeptide(L)'
;MLDLCMTLRQVYQLVDSLGGEACDLLVLGCHLDEFHSEEGLLRLVHLLSRRSFCVLEVTPLVNGYTTSVDGQLKISFTPRKSMDVPPPRQVFHYKAEGRAIKCYPLGASNLMR
;
A
#
# COMPACT_ATOMS: atom_id res chain seq x y z
N MET A 1 -8.11 -11.55 9.39
CA MET A 1 -9.50 -11.41 8.92
C MET A 1 -10.14 -10.29 9.72
N LEU A 2 -10.52 -9.17 9.09
CA LEU A 2 -11.35 -8.16 9.77
C LEU A 2 -12.79 -8.66 9.71
N ASP A 3 -13.20 -9.39 10.74
CA ASP A 3 -14.52 -9.99 10.91
C ASP A 3 -15.55 -8.92 11.35
N LEU A 4 -15.66 -7.86 10.56
CA LEU A 4 -16.52 -6.71 10.90
C LEU A 4 -17.98 -6.93 10.48
N CYS A 5 -18.32 -8.05 9.83
CA CYS A 5 -19.64 -8.33 9.24
C CYS A 5 -20.21 -7.17 8.40
N MET A 6 -19.33 -6.34 7.83
CA MET A 6 -19.68 -5.19 7.02
C MET A 6 -19.60 -5.54 5.54
N THR A 7 -20.59 -5.09 4.78
CA THR A 7 -20.51 -5.09 3.32
C THR A 7 -19.47 -4.07 2.84
N LEU A 8 -18.90 -4.28 1.67
CA LEU A 8 -17.95 -3.35 1.05
C LEU A 8 -18.49 -1.92 0.93
N ARG A 9 -19.81 -1.78 0.70
CA ARG A 9 -20.49 -0.48 0.67
C ARG A 9 -20.47 0.21 2.04
N GLN A 10 -20.71 -0.53 3.11
CA GLN A 10 -20.66 0.01 4.48
C GLN A 10 -19.24 0.41 4.86
N VAL A 11 -18.23 -0.38 4.47
CA VAL A 11 -16.82 -0.01 4.64
C VAL A 11 -16.50 1.29 3.91
N TYR A 12 -16.93 1.43 2.65
CA TYR A 12 -16.73 2.66 1.89
C TYR A 12 -17.40 3.87 2.55
N GLN A 13 -18.64 3.74 3.00
CA GLN A 13 -19.37 4.81 3.70
C GLN A 13 -18.69 5.22 5.01
N LEU A 14 -18.16 4.25 5.75
CA LEU A 14 -17.40 4.52 6.98
C LEU A 14 -16.11 5.28 6.69
N VAL A 15 -15.37 4.88 5.66
CA VAL A 15 -14.13 5.59 5.27
C VAL A 15 -14.44 7.01 4.80
N ASP A 16 -15.51 7.19 4.02
CA ASP A 16 -15.92 8.49 3.50
C ASP A 16 -16.37 9.44 4.63
N SER A 17 -17.10 8.93 5.63
CA SER A 17 -17.52 9.73 6.78
C SER A 17 -16.35 10.11 7.69
N LEU A 18 -15.43 9.18 7.95
CA LEU A 18 -14.23 9.44 8.76
C LEU A 18 -13.28 10.45 8.10
N GLY A 19 -13.17 10.41 6.77
CA GLY A 19 -12.35 11.36 6.01
C GLY A 19 -12.90 12.79 5.94
N GLY A 20 -14.20 12.97 6.24
CA GLY A 20 -14.86 14.27 6.14
C GLY A 20 -14.79 15.14 7.39
N GLU A 21 -14.84 14.54 8.59
CA GLU A 21 -15.07 15.32 9.83
C GLU A 21 -14.19 14.96 11.03
N ALA A 22 -13.41 13.86 11.02
CA ALA A 22 -12.89 13.30 12.26
C ALA A 22 -11.36 13.22 12.40
N CYS A 23 -10.57 13.30 11.32
CA CYS A 23 -9.13 13.02 11.39
C CYS A 23 -8.30 13.86 10.40
N ASP A 24 -7.17 14.40 10.87
CA ASP A 24 -6.18 15.08 10.00
C ASP A 24 -5.52 14.11 9.00
N LEU A 25 -5.41 12.83 9.38
CA LEU A 25 -4.83 11.76 8.57
C LEU A 25 -5.51 10.42 8.88
N LEU A 26 -6.07 9.78 7.86
CA LEU A 26 -6.60 8.42 7.92
C LEU A 26 -5.66 7.45 7.20
N VAL A 27 -5.21 6.40 7.91
CA VAL A 27 -4.37 5.34 7.36
C VAL A 27 -5.15 4.04 7.32
N LEU A 28 -5.24 3.43 6.14
CA LEU A 28 -5.96 2.18 5.92
C LEU A 28 -4.98 1.08 5.55
N GLY A 29 -4.94 0.01 6.35
CA GLY A 29 -4.21 -1.22 6.04
C GLY A 29 -5.14 -2.25 5.43
N CYS A 30 -4.77 -2.80 4.28
CA CYS A 30 -5.50 -3.89 3.62
C CYS A 30 -4.52 -5.00 3.26
N HIS A 31 -4.88 -6.25 3.58
CA HIS A 31 -4.16 -7.42 3.12
C HIS A 31 -4.91 -7.99 1.92
N LEU A 32 -4.25 -7.98 0.77
CA LEU A 32 -4.77 -8.56 -0.46
C LEU A 32 -4.00 -9.83 -0.76
N ASP A 33 -4.73 -10.93 -0.85
CA ASP A 33 -4.23 -12.18 -1.41
C ASP A 33 -4.65 -12.23 -2.89
N GLU A 34 -3.71 -12.09 -3.82
CA GLU A 34 -4.00 -12.01 -5.26
C GLU A 34 -4.78 -13.24 -5.79
N PHE A 35 -4.71 -14.38 -5.10
CA PHE A 35 -5.41 -15.61 -5.52
C PHE A 35 -6.78 -15.81 -4.87
N HIS A 36 -7.02 -15.14 -3.74
CA HIS A 36 -8.20 -15.38 -2.90
C HIS A 36 -9.05 -14.14 -2.63
N SER A 37 -8.59 -12.95 -3.02
CA SER A 37 -9.34 -11.71 -2.79
C SER A 37 -10.54 -11.60 -3.74
N GLU A 38 -11.70 -11.28 -3.18
CA GLU A 38 -12.91 -11.02 -3.95
C GLU A 38 -12.72 -9.81 -4.89
N GLU A 39 -13.25 -9.90 -6.12
CA GLU A 39 -13.16 -8.80 -7.10
C GLU A 39 -13.72 -7.48 -6.56
N GLY A 40 -14.78 -7.55 -5.75
CA GLY A 40 -15.37 -6.39 -5.09
C GLY A 40 -14.38 -5.68 -4.17
N LEU A 41 -13.57 -6.42 -3.40
CA LEU A 41 -12.56 -5.87 -2.50
C LEU A 41 -11.44 -5.19 -3.30
N LEU A 42 -10.99 -5.82 -4.38
CA LEU A 42 -9.98 -5.24 -5.29
C LEU A 42 -10.46 -3.91 -5.88
N ARG A 43 -11.73 -3.86 -6.33
CA ARG A 43 -12.35 -2.63 -6.82
C ARG A 43 -12.44 -1.56 -5.74
N LEU A 44 -12.83 -1.93 -4.52
CA LEU A 44 -12.90 -0.99 -3.39
C LEU A 44 -11.52 -0.41 -3.08
N VAL A 45 -10.48 -1.24 -2.96
CA VAL A 45 -9.11 -0.78 -2.70
C VAL A 45 -8.61 0.12 -3.83
N HIS A 46 -8.93 -0.19 -5.08
CA HIS A 46 -8.59 0.66 -6.21
C HIS A 46 -9.25 2.04 -6.10
N LEU A 47 -10.54 2.10 -5.76
CA LEU A 47 -11.27 3.36 -5.57
C LEU A 47 -10.69 4.19 -4.42
N LEU A 48 -10.41 3.55 -3.28
CA LEU A 48 -9.83 4.22 -2.11
C LEU A 48 -8.41 4.74 -2.43
N SER A 49 -7.58 3.92 -3.08
CA SER A 49 -6.22 4.31 -3.50
C SER A 49 -6.19 5.57 -4.35
N ARG A 50 -7.17 5.76 -5.25
CA ARG A 50 -7.27 6.96 -6.09
C ARG A 50 -7.65 8.23 -5.32
N ARG A 51 -8.28 8.08 -4.15
CA ARG A 51 -8.66 9.20 -3.27
C ARG A 51 -7.58 9.49 -2.22
N SER A 52 -6.70 8.53 -1.96
CA SER A 52 -5.58 8.67 -1.04
C SER A 52 -4.49 9.59 -1.63
N PHE A 53 -3.93 10.45 -0.79
CA PHE A 53 -2.78 11.29 -1.15
C PHE A 53 -1.48 10.46 -1.28
N CYS A 54 -1.40 9.32 -0.60
CA CYS A 54 -0.25 8.42 -0.59
C CYS A 54 -0.75 6.98 -0.55
N VAL A 55 -0.12 6.11 -1.33
CA VAL A 55 -0.39 4.67 -1.38
C VAL A 55 0.94 3.93 -1.20
N LEU A 56 0.96 3.04 -0.22
CA LEU A 56 2.08 2.16 0.10
C LEU A 56 1.69 0.73 -0.27
N GLU A 57 2.38 0.15 -1.25
CA GLU A 57 2.15 -1.23 -1.69
C GLU A 57 3.34 -2.09 -1.26
N VAL A 58 3.06 -3.15 -0.50
CA VAL A 58 4.05 -4.13 -0.05
C VAL A 58 3.77 -5.42 -0.79
N THR A 59 4.74 -5.87 -1.60
CA THR A 59 4.59 -7.09 -2.40
C THR A 59 5.78 -8.02 -2.18
N PRO A 60 5.61 -9.36 -2.23
CA PRO A 60 6.73 -10.29 -2.26
C PRO A 60 7.58 -10.11 -3.52
N LEU A 61 8.79 -10.66 -3.53
CA LEU A 61 9.62 -10.71 -4.75
C LEU A 61 9.08 -11.75 -5.73
N VAL A 62 8.89 -11.34 -6.99
CA VAL A 62 8.41 -12.19 -8.09
C VAL A 62 9.36 -13.36 -8.38
N ASN A 63 10.66 -13.18 -8.15
CA ASN A 63 11.71 -14.08 -8.63
C ASN A 63 12.25 -15.03 -7.55
N GLY A 64 11.56 -15.17 -6.42
CA GLY A 64 11.94 -16.07 -5.33
C GLY A 64 12.67 -15.40 -4.16
N TYR A 65 12.63 -16.09 -3.03
CA TYR A 65 13.13 -15.64 -1.74
C TYR A 65 14.66 -15.52 -1.75
N THR A 66 15.16 -14.29 -1.61
CA THR A 66 16.58 -14.06 -1.30
C THR A 66 16.72 -13.90 0.21
N THR A 67 17.81 -14.34 0.82
CA THR A 67 18.08 -14.09 2.26
C THR A 67 18.37 -12.61 2.57
N SER A 68 18.59 -11.82 1.52
CA SER A 68 19.00 -10.42 1.60
C SER A 68 17.83 -9.44 1.49
N VAL A 69 16.67 -9.88 0.98
CA VAL A 69 15.49 -9.04 0.73
C VAL A 69 14.21 -9.87 0.87
N ASP A 70 13.25 -9.34 1.61
CA ASP A 70 11.94 -9.99 1.86
C ASP A 70 10.89 -9.62 0.82
N GLY A 71 10.99 -8.44 0.21
CA GLY A 71 10.01 -7.98 -0.76
C GLY A 71 10.32 -6.63 -1.39
N GLN A 72 9.29 -6.06 -2.02
CA GLN A 72 9.30 -4.72 -2.59
C GLN A 72 8.29 -3.82 -1.88
N LEU A 73 8.69 -2.58 -1.67
CA LEU A 73 7.84 -1.49 -1.21
C LEU A 73 7.73 -0.48 -2.34
N LYS A 74 6.50 -0.18 -2.78
CA LYS A 74 6.21 0.86 -3.77
C LYS A 74 5.43 1.98 -3.11
N ILE A 75 5.86 3.20 -3.34
CA ILE A 75 5.26 4.42 -2.78
C ILE A 75 4.80 5.28 -3.95
N SER A 76 3.51 5.57 -3.97
CA SER A 76 2.86 6.42 -4.98
C SER A 76 2.16 7.58 -4.29
N PHE A 77 2.25 8.78 -4.86
CA PHE A 77 1.53 9.94 -4.35
C PHE A 77 0.55 10.47 -5.38
N THR A 78 -0.65 10.81 -4.92
CA THR A 78 -1.65 11.47 -5.75
C THR A 78 -1.47 12.98 -5.61
N PRO A 79 -1.37 13.74 -6.72
CA PRO A 79 -1.21 15.18 -6.67
C PRO A 79 -2.43 15.82 -5.99
N ARG A 80 -2.19 16.75 -5.07
CA ARG A 80 -3.26 17.44 -4.31
C ARG A 80 -4.00 18.48 -5.16
N LYS A 81 -3.36 18.99 -6.21
CA LYS A 81 -3.96 19.91 -7.20
C LYS A 81 -3.87 19.29 -8.58
N SER A 82 -4.88 19.53 -9.41
CA SER A 82 -4.95 19.00 -10.78
C SER A 82 -3.79 19.43 -11.69
N MET A 83 -3.09 20.50 -11.32
CA MET A 83 -1.96 21.08 -12.06
C MET A 83 -0.59 20.58 -11.57
N ASP A 84 -0.53 19.87 -10.45
CA ASP A 84 0.73 19.38 -9.90
C ASP A 84 1.14 18.10 -10.64
N VAL A 85 2.39 18.05 -11.10
CA VAL A 85 2.97 16.82 -11.64
C VAL A 85 3.11 15.82 -10.48
N PRO A 86 2.57 14.60 -10.60
CA PRO A 86 2.75 13.58 -9.57
C PRO A 86 4.24 13.32 -9.37
N PRO A 87 4.75 13.28 -8.13
CA PRO A 87 6.12 12.85 -7.91
C PRO A 87 6.29 11.42 -8.45
N PRO A 88 7.48 11.07 -8.96
CA PRO A 88 7.72 9.74 -9.51
C PRO A 88 7.48 8.69 -8.44
N ARG A 89 6.86 7.58 -8.85
CA ARG A 89 6.68 6.41 -7.99
C ARG A 89 8.04 5.94 -7.48
N GLN A 90 8.16 5.81 -6.17
CA GLN A 90 9.40 5.35 -5.55
C GLN A 90 9.29 3.86 -5.30
N VAL A 91 10.33 3.11 -5.65
CA VAL A 91 10.37 1.66 -5.49
C VAL A 91 11.61 1.28 -4.70
N PHE A 92 11.42 0.47 -3.67
CA PHE A 92 12.45 -0.03 -2.79
C PHE A 92 12.37 -1.54 -2.67
N HIS A 93 13.53 -2.16 -2.48
CA HIS A 93 13.62 -3.48 -1.85
C HIS A 93 13.58 -3.29 -0.33
N TYR A 94 12.87 -4.15 0.40
CA TYR A 94 12.86 -4.08 1.86
C TYR A 94 13.33 -5.38 2.51
N LYS A 95 13.94 -5.23 3.69
CA LYS A 95 14.25 -6.33 4.60
C LYS A 95 13.73 -6.00 6.00
N ALA A 96 12.91 -6.88 6.55
CA ALA A 96 12.43 -6.86 7.91
C ALA A 96 13.48 -7.52 8.81
N GLU A 97 14.04 -6.75 9.73
CA GLU A 97 14.99 -7.22 10.73
C GLU A 97 14.41 -6.96 12.13
N GLY A 98 13.71 -7.96 12.67
CA GLY A 98 12.99 -7.83 13.94
C GLY A 98 11.85 -6.82 13.83
N ARG A 99 12.02 -5.65 14.46
CA ARG A 99 11.03 -4.55 14.45
C ARG A 99 11.38 -3.42 13.48
N ALA A 100 12.51 -3.52 12.78
CA ALA A 100 12.94 -2.51 11.82
C ALA A 100 12.70 -2.99 10.39
N ILE A 101 12.30 -2.07 9.51
CA ILE A 101 12.22 -2.30 8.07
C ILE A 101 13.30 -1.44 7.42
N LYS A 102 14.28 -2.09 6.79
CA LYS A 102 15.32 -1.43 6.02
C LYS A 102 14.90 -1.37 4.56
N CYS A 103 14.87 -0.17 3.99
CA CYS A 103 14.52 0.05 2.59
C CYS A 103 15.76 0.42 1.77
N TYR A 104 15.91 -0.20 0.62
CA TYR A 104 17.04 -0.05 -0.28
C TYR A 104 16.55 0.36 -1.67
N PRO A 105 17.13 1.40 -2.29
CA PRO A 105 16.82 1.73 -3.67
C PRO A 105 17.12 0.56 -4.62
N LEU A 106 16.39 0.47 -5.73
CA LEU A 106 16.69 -0.52 -6.77
C LEU A 106 18.14 -0.33 -7.27
N GLY A 107 18.87 -1.45 -7.40
CA GLY A 107 20.27 -1.44 -7.82
C GLY A 107 21.29 -1.12 -6.72
N ALA A 108 20.87 -1.00 -5.46
CA ALA A 108 21.80 -0.88 -4.34
C ALA A 108 22.72 -2.10 -4.23
N SER A 109 24.02 -1.90 -4.46
CA SER A 109 25.07 -2.93 -4.46
C SER A 109 25.26 -3.62 -3.10
N ASN A 110 24.78 -3.01 -2.01
CA ASN A 110 24.86 -3.56 -0.66
C ASN A 110 23.96 -4.80 -0.44
N LEU A 111 23.09 -5.14 -1.40
CA LEU A 111 22.22 -6.32 -1.36
C LEU A 111 22.87 -7.60 -1.93
N MET A 112 24.08 -7.50 -2.50
CA MET A 112 24.77 -8.59 -3.22
C MET A 112 25.87 -9.29 -2.38
N ARG A 113 25.77 -9.31 -1.04
CA ARG A 113 26.74 -9.98 -0.16
C ARG A 113 26.13 -11.16 0.57
#